data_AF-A0A1V5BSX5-F1
#
_entry.id   AF-A0A1V5BSX5-F1
#
_cell.length_a   1.000
_cell.length_b   1.000
_cell.length_c   1.000
_cell.angle_alpha   90.00
_cell.angle_beta   90.00
_cell.angle_gamma   90.00
#
_symmetry.space_group_name_H-M   'P 1'
#
loop_
_entity.id
_entity.type
_entity.pdbx_description
1 polymer ?
#
loop_
_entity_poly.entity_id
_entity_poly.type
_entity_poly.pdbx_seq_one_letter_code
_entity_poly.pdbx_strand_id
1 'polypeptide(L)'
;MKGRGKIVGYAVNRKTISIRIDLVEPASVTEELERCKGRQKTIRLDTFQIVGKIESITISKNVGFLVHTARLDFINRRLLRMMEKESLGIEISTAHQDKLLYFLDTVAKKRDQRPGDLLFELSSFNKTGANGTGKTIPGKRSVFDLSEAQSNVVLNKISRLSAGL
;
A
#
# COMPACT_ATOMS: atom_id res chain seq x y z
N MET A 1 2.98 4.88 -7.35
CA MET A 1 1.74 5.34 -7.98
C MET A 1 0.66 5.65 -6.96
N LYS A 2 0.08 6.85 -7.08
CA LYS A 2 -1.13 7.27 -6.35
C LYS A 2 -2.11 7.88 -7.35
N GLY A 3 -3.40 7.67 -7.16
CA GLY A 3 -4.44 8.21 -8.03
C GLY A 3 -5.81 8.17 -7.38
N ARG A 4 -6.81 8.67 -8.10
CA ARG A 4 -8.22 8.55 -7.73
C ARG A 4 -8.99 7.82 -8.82
N GLY A 5 -9.96 7.04 -8.41
CA GLY A 5 -10.69 6.17 -9.32
C GLY A 5 -11.85 5.46 -8.66
N LYS A 6 -12.41 4.44 -9.32
CA LYS A 6 -13.51 3.64 -8.77
C LYS A 6 -13.36 2.18 -9.15
N ILE A 7 -13.96 1.32 -8.34
CA ILE A 7 -14.13 -0.09 -8.71
C ILE A 7 -15.33 -0.14 -9.65
N VAL A 8 -15.11 -0.55 -10.89
CA VAL A 8 -16.18 -0.67 -11.90
C VAL A 8 -16.83 -2.04 -11.91
N GLY A 9 -16.18 -3.03 -11.28
CA GLY A 9 -16.74 -4.35 -11.09
C GLY A 9 -15.74 -5.29 -10.43
N TYR A 10 -16.24 -6.40 -9.90
CA TYR A 10 -15.41 -7.54 -9.53
C TYR A 10 -16.11 -8.85 -9.84
N ALA A 11 -15.32 -9.90 -10.04
CA ALA A 11 -15.79 -11.27 -10.23
C ALA A 11 -15.09 -12.17 -9.21
N VAL A 12 -15.83 -13.13 -8.65
CA VAL A 12 -15.32 -14.09 -7.67
C VAL A 12 -15.30 -15.48 -8.29
N ASN A 13 -14.12 -16.05 -8.41
CA ASN A 13 -13.93 -17.42 -8.85
C ASN A 13 -13.56 -18.32 -7.65
N ARG A 14 -13.36 -19.62 -7.89
CA ARG A 14 -13.04 -20.58 -6.81
C ARG A 14 -11.84 -20.18 -5.96
N LYS A 15 -10.79 -19.59 -6.57
CA LYS A 15 -9.51 -19.27 -5.89
C LYS A 15 -9.18 -17.78 -5.82
N THR A 16 -9.81 -16.96 -6.66
CA THR A 16 -9.40 -15.56 -6.87
C THR A 16 -10.60 -14.62 -6.90
N ILE A 17 -10.34 -13.37 -6.55
CA ILE A 17 -11.23 -12.24 -6.81
C ILE A 17 -10.54 -11.36 -7.86
N SER A 18 -11.22 -11.12 -8.97
CA SER A 18 -10.78 -10.24 -10.05
C SER A 18 -11.46 -8.90 -9.89
N ILE A 19 -10.69 -7.83 -9.69
CA ILE A 19 -11.20 -6.48 -9.41
C ILE A 19 -10.82 -5.58 -10.58
N ARG A 20 -11.81 -4.94 -11.20
CA ARG A 20 -11.60 -3.96 -12.26
C ARG A 20 -11.71 -2.56 -11.69
N ILE A 21 -10.67 -1.75 -11.92
CA ILE A 21 -10.52 -0.41 -11.35
C ILE A 21 -10.26 0.57 -12.48
N ASP A 22 -10.97 1.69 -12.49
CA ASP A 22 -10.75 2.79 -13.44
C ASP A 22 -10.23 4.03 -12.71
N LEU A 23 -9.21 4.67 -13.26
CA LEU A 23 -8.62 5.92 -12.76
C LEU A 23 -9.14 7.12 -13.55
N VAL A 24 -9.44 8.21 -12.84
CA VAL A 24 -10.09 9.41 -13.39
C VAL A 24 -9.10 10.41 -14.01
N GLU A 25 -7.80 10.28 -13.79
CA GLU A 25 -6.77 11.18 -14.35
C GLU A 25 -5.51 10.41 -14.77
N PRO A 26 -5.38 10.03 -16.06
CA PRO A 26 -4.45 8.99 -16.48
C PRO A 26 -3.01 9.44 -16.81
N ALA A 27 -2.81 10.73 -17.14
CA ALA A 27 -1.65 11.15 -17.93
C ALA A 27 -0.28 10.90 -17.29
N SER A 28 -0.17 10.90 -15.96
CA SER A 28 1.11 10.71 -15.26
C SER A 28 1.33 9.30 -14.68
N VAL A 29 0.31 8.43 -14.70
CA VAL A 29 0.33 7.15 -13.96
C VAL A 29 0.44 5.91 -14.84
N THR A 30 0.22 6.03 -16.15
CA THR A 30 0.22 4.91 -17.09
C THR A 30 1.56 4.17 -17.12
N GLU A 31 2.68 4.89 -17.25
CA GLU A 31 4.01 4.26 -17.30
C GLU A 31 4.35 3.51 -16.00
N GLU A 32 4.02 4.10 -14.85
CA GLU A 32 4.21 3.44 -13.55
C GLU A 32 3.38 2.16 -13.44
N LEU A 33 2.15 2.19 -13.96
CA LEU A 33 1.23 1.06 -13.92
C LEU A 33 1.71 -0.08 -14.83
N GLU A 34 2.17 0.23 -16.04
CA GLU A 34 2.76 -0.75 -16.96
C GLU A 34 3.98 -1.46 -16.35
N ARG A 35 4.83 -0.73 -15.61
CA ARG A 35 5.94 -1.34 -14.85
C ARG A 35 5.48 -2.32 -13.75
N CYS A 36 4.24 -2.20 -13.29
CA CYS A 36 3.64 -3.07 -12.29
C CYS A 36 2.87 -4.26 -12.89
N LYS A 37 2.62 -4.25 -14.21
CA LYS A 37 1.92 -5.34 -14.91
C LYS A 37 2.64 -6.67 -14.72
N GLY A 38 1.86 -7.72 -14.49
CA GLY A 38 2.35 -9.07 -14.21
C GLY A 38 2.94 -9.27 -12.81
N ARG A 39 3.07 -8.23 -11.99
CA ARG A 39 3.72 -8.30 -10.67
C ARG A 39 2.70 -8.32 -9.55
N GLN A 40 3.01 -9.06 -8.49
CA GLN A 40 2.27 -9.00 -7.24
C GLN A 40 2.59 -7.68 -6.53
N LYS A 41 1.54 -6.97 -6.11
CA LYS A 41 1.60 -5.64 -5.52
C LYS A 41 0.68 -5.53 -4.34
N THR A 42 1.06 -4.67 -3.41
CA THR A 42 0.16 -4.19 -2.36
C THR A 42 -0.60 -2.99 -2.89
N ILE A 43 -1.92 -3.08 -2.89
CA ILE A 43 -2.82 -2.06 -3.42
C ILE A 43 -3.68 -1.57 -2.25
N ARG A 44 -3.63 -0.27 -2.00
CA ARG A 44 -4.46 0.41 -1.01
C ARG A 44 -5.61 1.11 -1.73
N LEU A 45 -6.82 0.74 -1.36
CA LEU A 45 -8.08 1.33 -1.77
C LEU A 45 -8.65 2.06 -0.53
N ASP A 46 -8.50 3.37 -0.45
CA ASP A 46 -8.70 4.18 0.76
C ASP A 46 -7.98 3.58 2.00
N THR A 47 -8.73 3.02 2.95
CA THR A 47 -8.24 2.40 4.18
C THR A 47 -8.10 0.88 4.06
N PHE A 48 -8.47 0.31 2.92
CA PHE A 48 -8.48 -1.13 2.69
C PHE A 48 -7.30 -1.55 1.84
N GLN A 49 -6.50 -2.48 2.34
CA GLN A 49 -5.32 -2.99 1.66
C GLN A 49 -5.55 -4.41 1.16
N ILE A 50 -5.16 -4.66 -0.08
CA ILE A 50 -5.14 -5.99 -0.68
C ILE A 50 -3.77 -6.26 -1.29
N VAL A 51 -3.40 -7.54 -1.34
CA VAL A 51 -2.25 -7.99 -2.13
C VAL A 51 -2.79 -8.68 -3.38
N GLY A 52 -2.39 -8.22 -4.55
CA GLY A 52 -2.89 -8.75 -5.81
C GLY A 52 -1.93 -8.53 -6.96
N LYS A 53 -2.11 -9.32 -8.02
CA LYS A 53 -1.34 -9.21 -9.26
C LYS A 53 -2.09 -8.33 -10.25
N ILE A 54 -1.41 -7.37 -10.86
CA ILE A 54 -1.98 -6.55 -11.93
C ILE A 54 -1.87 -7.34 -13.22
N GLU A 55 -2.98 -7.85 -13.74
CA GLU A 55 -2.99 -8.74 -14.92
C GLU A 55 -3.03 -7.96 -16.23
N SER A 56 -3.91 -6.96 -16.31
CA SER A 56 -4.12 -6.19 -17.53
C SER A 56 -4.31 -4.72 -17.22
N ILE A 57 -3.94 -3.89 -18.19
CA ILE A 57 -4.11 -2.44 -18.20
C ILE A 57 -4.79 -2.09 -19.51
N THR A 58 -5.76 -1.19 -19.46
CA THR A 58 -6.53 -0.71 -20.60
C THR A 58 -6.48 0.80 -20.59
N ILE A 59 -5.91 1.37 -21.64
CA ILE A 59 -5.75 2.82 -21.78
C ILE A 59 -6.77 3.29 -22.82
N SER A 60 -7.70 4.13 -22.38
CA SER A 60 -8.74 4.72 -23.23
C SER A 60 -8.94 6.19 -22.82
N LYS A 61 -10.19 6.66 -22.68
CA LYS A 61 -10.47 7.93 -21.99
C LYS A 61 -10.01 7.91 -20.53
N ASN A 62 -10.13 6.74 -19.89
CA ASN A 62 -9.63 6.45 -18.56
C ASN A 62 -8.55 5.37 -18.62
N VAL A 63 -7.75 5.25 -17.55
CA VAL A 63 -6.85 4.10 -17.35
C VAL A 63 -7.54 3.08 -16.45
N GLY A 64 -7.94 1.97 -17.05
CA GLY A 64 -8.51 0.82 -16.35
C GLY A 64 -7.43 -0.24 -16.09
N PHE A 65 -7.52 -0.95 -14.98
CA PHE A 65 -6.67 -2.11 -14.72
C PHE A 65 -7.40 -3.21 -13.97
N LEU A 66 -6.94 -4.45 -14.19
CA LEU A 66 -7.48 -5.66 -13.59
C LEU A 66 -6.50 -6.21 -12.56
N VAL A 67 -6.98 -6.41 -11.34
CA VAL A 67 -6.22 -6.99 -10.23
C VAL A 67 -6.77 -8.36 -9.88
N HIS A 68 -5.92 -9.37 -9.81
CA HIS A 68 -6.26 -10.67 -9.23
C HIS A 68 -5.72 -10.78 -7.80
N THR A 69 -6.61 -10.95 -6.83
CA THR A 69 -6.25 -11.20 -5.43
C THR A 69 -6.78 -12.55 -4.95
N ALA A 70 -6.22 -13.08 -3.86
CA ALA A 70 -6.68 -14.31 -3.25
C ALA A 70 -8.13 -14.17 -2.77
N ARG A 71 -8.92 -15.23 -2.92
CA ARG A 71 -10.28 -15.24 -2.40
C ARG A 71 -10.26 -15.37 -0.87
N LEU A 72 -10.55 -14.26 -0.19
CA LEU A 72 -10.82 -14.23 1.25
C LEU A 72 -12.19 -13.58 1.48
N ASP A 73 -13.05 -14.21 2.27
CA ASP A 73 -14.46 -13.80 2.38
C ASP A 73 -14.64 -12.36 2.88
N PHE A 74 -13.74 -11.87 3.73
CA PHE A 74 -13.77 -10.48 4.20
C PHE A 74 -13.50 -9.47 3.08
N ILE A 75 -12.70 -9.84 2.07
CA ILE A 75 -12.39 -8.99 0.92
C ILE A 75 -13.67 -8.75 0.13
N ASN A 76 -14.45 -9.80 -0.15
CA ASN A 76 -15.68 -9.70 -0.92
C ASN A 76 -16.67 -8.69 -0.32
N ARG A 77 -16.93 -8.80 0.99
CA ARG A 77 -17.83 -7.87 1.71
C ARG A 77 -17.30 -6.43 1.74
N ARG A 78 -15.98 -6.25 1.70
CA ARG A 78 -15.36 -4.92 1.68
C ARG A 78 -15.47 -4.30 0.29
N LEU A 79 -15.18 -5.06 -0.77
CA LEU A 79 -15.28 -4.60 -2.15
C LEU A 79 -16.69 -4.17 -2.53
N LEU A 80 -17.72 -4.92 -2.09
CA LEU A 80 -19.12 -4.56 -2.33
C LEU A 80 -19.44 -3.13 -1.84
N ARG A 81 -19.05 -2.80 -0.60
CA ARG A 81 -19.23 -1.45 -0.02
C ARG A 81 -18.40 -0.37 -0.72
N MET A 82 -17.30 -0.75 -1.35
CA MET A 82 -16.41 0.21 -2.02
C MET A 82 -16.85 0.50 -3.45
N MET A 83 -17.59 -0.41 -4.09
CA MET A 83 -18.20 -0.17 -5.40
C MET A 83 -19.26 0.93 -5.37
N GLU A 84 -19.92 1.14 -4.23
CA GLU A 84 -20.91 2.21 -4.04
C GLU A 84 -20.27 3.61 -4.01
N LYS A 85 -18.94 3.69 -3.88
CA LYS A 85 -18.22 4.97 -3.85
C LYS A 85 -17.89 5.45 -5.26
N GLU A 86 -18.23 6.70 -5.54
CA GLU A 86 -17.92 7.35 -6.81
C GLU A 86 -16.41 7.58 -7.03
N SER A 87 -15.66 7.77 -5.94
CA SER A 87 -14.22 8.00 -5.97
C SER A 87 -13.54 7.39 -4.74
N LEU A 88 -12.46 6.64 -5.00
CA LEU A 88 -11.56 5.99 -4.07
C LEU A 88 -10.15 6.56 -4.26
N GLY A 89 -9.44 6.77 -3.15
CA GLY A 89 -7.99 6.87 -3.19
C GLY A 89 -7.39 5.51 -3.54
N ILE A 90 -6.58 5.46 -4.59
CA ILE A 90 -5.95 4.24 -5.07
C ILE A 90 -4.44 4.44 -5.04
N GLU A 91 -3.74 3.58 -4.32
CA GLU A 91 -2.29 3.61 -4.23
C GLU A 91 -1.73 2.21 -4.47
N ILE A 92 -0.71 2.14 -5.32
CA ILE A 92 -0.02 0.89 -5.64
C ILE A 92 1.39 1.01 -5.14
N SER A 93 1.82 0.00 -4.36
CA SER A 93 3.12 -0.02 -3.74
C SER A 93 4.25 0.04 -4.77
N THR A 94 5.23 0.88 -4.48
CA THR A 94 6.52 0.85 -5.17
C THR A 94 7.31 -0.39 -4.77
N ALA A 95 8.32 -0.77 -5.56
CA ALA A 95 9.21 -1.87 -5.19
C ALA A 95 9.89 -1.64 -3.83
N HIS A 96 10.20 -0.38 -3.51
CA HIS A 96 10.76 0.00 -2.22
C HIS A 96 9.75 -0.22 -1.08
N GLN A 97 8.48 0.17 -1.28
CA GLN A 97 7.41 -0.07 -0.30
C GLN A 97 7.11 -1.56 -0.13
N ASP A 98 7.13 -2.36 -1.19
CA ASP A 98 6.98 -3.82 -1.11
C ASP A 98 8.08 -4.44 -0.24
N LYS A 99 9.34 -4.03 -0.45
CA LYS A 99 10.48 -4.46 0.37
C LYS A 99 10.31 -4.06 1.83
N LEU A 100 9.85 -2.83 2.09
CA LEU A 100 9.62 -2.35 3.45
C LEU A 100 8.49 -3.11 4.16
N LEU A 101 7.38 -3.37 3.46
CA LEU A 101 6.27 -4.18 3.97
C LEU A 101 6.72 -5.59 4.34
N TYR A 102 7.54 -6.22 3.50
CA TYR A 102 8.10 -7.54 3.77
C TYR A 102 8.94 -7.57 5.06
N PHE A 103 9.85 -6.60 5.23
CA PHE A 103 10.68 -6.55 6.44
C PHE A 103 9.87 -6.21 7.69
N LEU A 104 8.90 -5.29 7.57
CA LEU A 104 7.99 -4.95 8.67
C LEU A 104 7.22 -6.19 9.13
N ASP A 105 6.64 -6.96 8.21
CA ASP A 105 5.93 -8.19 8.56
C ASP A 105 6.86 -9.21 9.22
N THR A 106 8.06 -9.41 8.66
CA THR A 106 9.05 -10.38 9.18
C THR A 106 9.52 -10.04 10.59
N VAL A 107 9.95 -8.79 10.81
CA VAL A 107 10.48 -8.36 12.11
C VAL A 107 9.36 -8.22 13.14
N ALA A 108 8.18 -7.72 12.75
CA ALA A 108 7.06 -7.58 13.67
C ALA A 108 6.58 -8.96 14.17
N LYS A 109 6.53 -9.98 13.31
CA LYS A 109 6.26 -11.37 13.73
C LYS A 109 7.27 -11.88 14.75
N LYS A 110 8.57 -11.66 14.53
CA LYS A 110 9.63 -12.06 15.48
C LYS A 110 9.49 -11.36 16.84
N ARG A 111 8.94 -10.13 16.86
CA ARG A 111 8.76 -9.30 18.07
C ARG A 111 7.35 -9.39 18.66
N ASP A 112 6.50 -10.28 18.16
CA ASP A 112 5.08 -10.39 18.54
C ASP A 112 4.34 -9.04 18.53
N GLN A 113 4.58 -8.24 17.49
CA GLN A 113 4.02 -6.90 17.33
C GLN A 113 3.24 -6.82 16.02
N ARG A 114 2.26 -5.91 15.93
CA ARG A 114 1.60 -5.61 14.64
C ARG A 114 2.56 -4.80 13.76
N PRO A 115 2.65 -5.08 12.45
CA PRO A 115 3.54 -4.34 11.54
C PRO A 115 3.34 -2.82 11.56
N GLY A 116 2.09 -2.37 11.71
CA GLY A 116 1.76 -0.94 11.81
C GLY A 116 2.21 -0.28 13.12
N ASP A 117 2.27 -1.03 14.23
CA ASP A 117 2.80 -0.53 15.51
C ASP A 117 4.33 -0.45 15.45
N LEU A 118 4.98 -1.46 14.85
CA LEU A 118 6.43 -1.43 14.60
C LEU A 118 6.80 -0.26 13.69
N LEU A 119 6.04 -0.02 12.62
CA LEU A 119 6.28 1.12 11.74
C LEU A 119 6.13 2.45 12.50
N PHE A 120 5.10 2.56 13.35
CA PHE A 120 4.89 3.75 14.17
C PHE A 120 6.08 4.03 15.09
N GLU A 121 6.59 3.00 15.77
CA GLU A 121 7.80 3.08 16.58
C GLU A 121 9.02 3.53 15.76
N LEU A 122 9.29 2.88 14.63
CA LEU A 122 10.48 3.16 13.82
C LEU A 122 10.44 4.52 13.13
N SER A 123 9.25 5.03 12.82
CA SER A 123 9.06 6.32 12.17
C SER A 123 8.81 7.48 13.15
N SER A 124 8.66 7.20 14.44
CA SER A 124 8.60 8.23 15.48
C SER A 124 9.99 8.79 15.77
N PHE A 125 10.09 10.08 16.06
CA PHE A 125 11.35 10.71 16.48
C PHE A 125 11.11 11.94 17.35
N ASN A 126 12.08 12.26 18.19
CA ASN A 126 12.07 13.48 19.01
C ASN A 126 12.73 14.61 18.22
N LYS A 127 12.05 15.75 18.13
CA LYS A 127 12.59 17.00 17.58
C LYS A 127 12.82 17.97 18.73
N THR A 128 14.07 18.37 18.94
CA THR A 128 14.40 19.44 19.89
C THR A 128 14.18 20.78 19.21
N GLY A 129 13.34 21.62 19.78
CA GLY A 129 13.14 22.99 19.30
C GLY A 129 14.33 23.89 19.66
N ALA A 130 14.39 25.09 19.05
CA ALA A 130 15.42 26.09 19.35
C ALA A 130 15.47 26.48 20.85
N ASN A 131 14.36 26.29 21.57
CA ASN A 131 14.20 26.64 22.97
C ASN A 131 14.54 25.47 23.92
N GLY A 132 15.15 24.40 23.43
CA GLY A 132 15.50 23.21 24.22
C GLY A 132 14.33 22.28 24.57
N THR A 133 13.08 22.67 24.32
CA THR A 133 11.91 21.81 24.54
C THR A 133 11.83 20.71 23.48
N GLY A 134 11.95 19.45 23.90
CA GLY A 134 11.79 18.27 23.05
C GLY A 134 10.31 18.01 22.74
N LYS A 135 9.96 17.90 21.46
CA LYS A 135 8.62 17.47 21.00
C LYS A 135 8.74 16.14 20.28
N THR A 136 8.00 15.12 20.74
CA THR A 136 7.88 13.86 20.01
C THR A 136 6.98 14.04 18.80
N ILE A 137 7.51 13.71 17.63
CA ILE A 137 6.75 13.64 16.38
C ILE A 137 6.23 12.21 16.23
N PRO A 138 4.91 12.01 16.18
CA PRO A 138 4.33 10.68 16.05
C PRO A 138 4.66 10.09 14.67
N GLY A 139 4.97 8.79 14.68
CA GLY A 139 5.22 8.02 13.47
C GLY A 139 3.99 7.79 12.61
N LYS A 140 4.20 7.15 11.47
CA LYS A 140 3.15 6.71 10.54
C LYS A 140 2.79 5.25 10.80
N ARG A 141 1.57 4.87 10.43
CA ARG A 141 1.06 3.49 10.57
C ARG A 141 0.95 2.74 9.24
N SER A 142 1.27 3.41 8.14
CA SER A 142 1.24 2.85 6.79
C SER A 142 2.46 3.30 5.99
N VAL A 143 3.04 2.38 5.22
CA VAL A 143 4.18 2.65 4.34
C VAL A 143 3.83 3.64 3.21
N PHE A 144 2.54 3.74 2.89
CA PHE A 144 2.04 4.66 1.87
C PHE A 144 2.01 6.12 2.35
N ASP A 145 2.08 6.33 3.67
CA ASP A 145 2.07 7.66 4.29
C ASP A 145 3.49 8.18 4.61
N LEU A 146 4.51 7.39 4.28
CA LEU A 146 5.92 7.78 4.42
C LEU A 146 6.37 8.58 3.21
N SER A 147 7.17 9.62 3.46
CA SER A 147 8.01 10.19 2.41
C SER A 147 9.13 9.20 2.03
N GLU A 148 9.81 9.45 0.91
CA GLU A 148 10.96 8.64 0.50
C GLU A 148 12.09 8.69 1.53
N ALA A 149 12.40 9.88 2.05
CA ALA A 149 13.40 10.05 3.11
C ALA A 149 13.02 9.26 4.38
N GLN A 150 11.74 9.29 4.78
CA GLN A 150 11.25 8.52 5.92
C GLN A 150 11.33 7.00 5.65
N SER A 151 10.99 6.57 4.43
CA SER A 151 11.07 5.15 4.04
C SER A 151 12.50 4.63 4.15
N ASN A 152 13.50 5.39 3.68
CA ASN A 152 14.91 5.03 3.80
C ASN A 152 15.37 4.95 5.27
N VAL A 153 14.96 5.90 6.12
CA VAL A 153 15.28 5.87 7.55
C VAL A 153 14.70 4.62 8.22
N VAL A 154 13.42 4.31 7.96
CA VAL A 154 12.77 3.12 8.53
C VAL A 154 13.44 1.85 8.01
N LEU A 155 13.75 1.77 6.71
CA LEU A 155 14.43 0.61 6.12
C LEU A 155 15.81 0.37 6.76
N ASN A 156 16.57 1.42 7.03
CA ASN A 156 17.85 1.31 7.71
C ASN A 156 17.69 0.84 9.16
N LYS A 157 16.73 1.41 9.90
CA LYS A 157 16.44 0.98 11.28
C LYS A 157 16.00 -0.48 11.34
N ILE A 158 15.10 -0.91 10.46
CA ILE A 158 14.60 -2.29 10.47
C ILE A 158 15.66 -3.29 10.04
N SER A 159 16.54 -2.93 9.10
CA SER A 159 17.66 -3.78 8.67
C SER A 159 18.63 -4.07 9.83
N ARG A 160 18.87 -3.09 10.71
CA ARG A 160 19.67 -3.26 11.93
C ARG A 160 18.99 -4.19 12.93
N LEU A 161 17.67 -4.08 13.08
CA LEU A 161 16.90 -4.97 13.94
C LEU A 161 16.90 -6.41 13.41
N SER A 162 16.84 -6.61 12.10
CA SER A 162 16.89 -7.94 11.50
C SER A 162 18.27 -8.60 11.54
N ALA A 163 19.36 -7.81 11.62
CA ALA A 163 20.73 -8.34 11.69
C ALA A 163 21.14 -8.80 13.10
N GLY A 164 20.40 -8.38 14.14
CA GLY A 164 20.59 -8.81 15.52
C GLY A 164 19.61 -9.90 15.98
N LEU A 165 18.90 -10.54 15.06
CA LEU A 165 17.85 -11.57 15.26
C LEU A 165 18.07 -12.77 14.34
#